data_AF-A0ABD1KAN0-F1
#
_entry.id   AF-A0ABD1KAN0-F1
#
_cell.length_a   1.000
_cell.length_b   1.000
_cell.length_c   1.000
_cell.angle_alpha   90.00
_cell.angle_beta   90.00
_cell.angle_gamma   90.00
#
_symmetry.space_group_name_H-M   'P 1'
#
loop_
_entity.id
_entity.type
_entity.pdbx_description
1 polymer ?
#
loop_
_entity_poly.entity_id
_entity_poly.type
_entity_poly.pdbx_seq_one_letter_code
_entity_poly.pdbx_strand_id
1 'polypeptide(L)'
;MSVKISGAQLIRVCTVLQDCADQLAVLGNIMPDTYKGRPEADMVVGADISGVISQHKEAEQSLRTLRQSQGESGSVAEAVLELHKSHKELNRTMETSPLSPDNLAKVQRDRHFLAQVITAVLAELKEKGMFESLLLAVEEEKRKKAHLLDIIIREEEGRRRTKALQRQLQDIRKEKTLELQRLDEMTAHLKDQLQEMKVKTSLERKYVKSSTELLVFQGQKLTTHKEKSLEDEIKLLRDKMEAERRVHMEMEIFLKQNQSSLGEKLEYWMERYEKDMEDKQQELNSLKHSKASNLSQLQDLARKYRESEQVVMESRLEKENLRKMLEREQLERDASTKIQSWWRGTMVRRGLGQYKKGKKGKEGKKGKEGKKGKKKQK
;
A
#
# COMPACT_ATOMS: atom_id res chain seq x y z
N MET A 1 37.77 62.90 91.19
CA MET A 1 37.66 63.94 92.25
C MET A 1 38.49 63.49 93.44
N SER A 2 39.51 64.27 93.78
CA SER A 2 40.49 63.96 94.83
C SER A 2 39.91 64.31 96.21
N VAL A 3 39.36 63.33 96.92
CA VAL A 3 38.81 63.54 98.27
C VAL A 3 39.93 63.34 99.29
N LYS A 4 40.45 64.43 99.86
CA LYS A 4 41.39 64.37 100.98
C LYS A 4 40.63 64.04 102.26
N ILE A 5 41.08 63.01 102.97
CA ILE A 5 40.48 62.57 104.24
C ILE A 5 41.05 63.42 105.39
N SER A 6 40.20 63.88 106.31
CA SER A 6 40.66 64.66 107.47
C SER A 6 41.55 63.81 108.40
N GLY A 7 42.54 64.41 109.08
CA GLY A 7 43.58 63.66 109.81
C GLY A 7 43.06 62.67 110.86
N ALA A 8 42.00 63.01 111.60
CA ALA A 8 41.39 62.10 112.58
C ALA A 8 40.61 60.95 111.91
N GLN A 9 40.03 61.18 110.73
CA GLN A 9 39.36 60.15 109.94
C GLN A 9 40.38 59.25 109.23
N LEU A 10 41.51 59.79 108.79
CA LEU A 10 42.59 59.05 108.14
C LEU A 10 43.15 57.97 109.08
N ILE A 11 43.43 58.32 110.34
CA ILE A 11 43.93 57.37 111.34
C ILE A 11 42.91 56.25 111.56
N ARG A 12 41.62 56.57 111.71
CA ARG A 12 40.55 55.57 111.89
C ARG A 12 40.40 54.64 110.69
N VAL A 13 40.46 55.19 109.48
CA VAL A 13 40.36 54.40 108.24
C VAL A 13 41.59 53.51 108.07
N CYS A 14 42.79 54.02 108.34
CA CYS A 14 44.02 53.23 108.31
C CYS A 14 44.02 52.10 109.35
N THR A 15 43.52 52.33 110.57
CA THR A 15 43.42 51.25 111.58
C THR A 15 42.46 50.14 111.16
N VAL A 16 41.33 50.52 110.55
CA VAL A 16 40.34 49.54 110.07
C VAL A 16 40.88 48.77 108.87
N LEU A 17 41.50 49.44 107.90
CA LEU A 17 42.08 48.79 106.73
C LEU A 17 43.26 47.88 107.11
N GLN A 18 44.06 48.27 108.11
CA GLN A 18 45.15 47.46 108.64
C GLN A 18 44.59 46.17 109.26
N ASP A 19 43.57 46.29 110.11
CA ASP A 19 42.85 45.14 110.68
C ASP A 19 42.22 44.26 109.58
N CYS A 20 41.63 44.85 108.54
CA CYS A 20 41.13 44.10 107.38
C CYS A 20 42.23 43.34 106.63
N ALA A 21 43.41 43.93 106.43
CA ALA A 21 44.54 43.26 105.79
C ALA A 21 45.06 42.09 106.63
N ASP A 22 45.15 42.29 107.94
CA ASP A 22 45.58 41.27 108.90
C ASP A 22 44.56 40.11 108.96
N GLN A 23 43.26 40.43 109.00
CA GLN A 23 42.18 39.43 108.95
C GLN A 23 42.16 38.67 107.62
N LEU A 24 42.43 39.32 106.48
CA LEU A 24 42.56 38.64 105.19
C LEU A 24 43.79 37.74 105.14
N ALA A 25 44.89 38.09 105.81
CA ALA A 25 46.06 37.22 105.96
C ALA A 25 45.73 35.99 106.82
N VAL A 26 45.01 36.19 107.93
CA VAL A 26 44.51 35.11 108.79
C VAL A 26 43.57 34.19 108.01
N LEU A 27 42.62 34.74 107.24
CA LEU A 27 41.73 33.96 106.38
C LEU A 27 42.50 33.11 105.37
N GLY A 28 43.60 33.64 104.83
CA GLY A 28 44.50 32.92 103.92
C GLY A 28 45.11 31.67 104.57
N ASN A 29 45.47 31.75 105.85
CA ASN A 29 46.04 30.65 106.62
C ASN A 29 44.97 29.62 107.06
N ILE A 30 43.73 30.07 107.27
CA ILE A 30 42.62 29.21 107.69
C ILE A 30 42.06 28.41 106.52
N MET A 31 42.05 28.97 105.31
CA MET A 31 41.36 28.39 104.14
C MET A 31 42.28 28.22 102.92
N PRO A 32 43.31 27.35 102.96
CA PRO A 32 44.30 27.20 101.87
C PRO A 32 43.70 26.75 100.53
N ASP A 33 44.44 26.95 99.43
CA ASP A 33 44.06 26.55 98.05
C ASP A 33 43.75 25.04 97.89
N THR A 34 44.22 24.21 98.83
CA THR A 34 43.95 22.77 98.88
C THR A 34 43.83 22.30 100.32
N TYR A 35 42.87 21.40 100.59
CA TYR A 35 42.68 20.75 101.90
C TYR A 35 43.64 19.59 102.19
N LYS A 36 44.78 19.50 101.50
CA LYS A 36 45.80 18.46 101.80
C LYS A 36 46.28 18.62 103.24
N GLY A 37 45.72 17.83 104.16
CA GLY A 37 46.12 17.77 105.57
C GLY A 37 45.09 18.22 106.62
N ARG A 38 43.80 18.42 106.31
CA ARG A 38 42.75 18.64 107.34
C ARG A 38 41.71 17.49 107.36
N PRO A 39 41.78 16.55 108.32
CA PRO A 39 40.97 15.33 108.31
C PRO A 39 39.46 15.57 108.49
N GLU A 40 39.06 16.65 109.17
CA GLU A 40 37.64 16.95 109.44
C GLU A 40 36.89 17.48 108.20
N ALA A 41 37.55 18.30 107.38
CA ALA A 41 36.96 18.83 106.14
C ALA A 41 36.97 17.79 105.01
N ASP A 42 38.02 16.96 104.93
CA ASP A 42 38.09 15.79 104.05
C ASP A 42 37.05 14.72 104.45
N MET A 43 36.71 14.56 105.74
CA MET A 43 35.67 13.62 106.18
C MET A 43 34.27 14.02 105.70
N VAL A 44 33.88 15.29 105.85
CA VAL A 44 32.52 15.75 105.50
C VAL A 44 32.33 15.78 103.97
N VAL A 45 33.30 16.33 103.24
CA VAL A 45 33.23 16.41 101.77
C VAL A 45 33.50 15.07 101.12
N GLY A 46 34.44 14.30 101.67
CA GLY A 46 34.77 12.96 101.19
C GLY A 46 33.62 11.98 101.40
N ALA A 47 32.87 12.04 102.51
CA ALA A 47 31.72 11.16 102.74
C ALA A 47 30.57 11.42 101.75
N ASP A 48 30.19 12.68 101.56
CA ASP A 48 29.08 13.06 100.66
C ASP A 48 29.44 12.80 99.19
N ILE A 49 30.66 13.17 98.76
CA ILE A 49 31.13 12.92 97.40
C ILE A 49 31.38 11.42 97.15
N SER A 50 31.93 10.69 98.13
CA SER A 50 32.13 9.24 98.00
C SER A 50 30.80 8.49 97.93
N GLY A 51 29.78 8.94 98.66
CA GLY A 51 28.43 8.36 98.59
C GLY A 51 27.82 8.49 97.19
N VAL A 52 27.87 9.70 96.61
CA VAL A 52 27.34 9.96 95.26
C VAL A 52 28.18 9.26 94.17
N ILE A 53 29.50 9.15 94.36
CA ILE A 53 30.38 8.37 93.47
C ILE A 53 30.05 6.86 93.55
N SER A 54 29.75 6.32 94.73
CA SER A 54 29.36 4.90 94.87
C SER A 54 28.04 4.65 94.13
N GLN A 55 27.04 5.50 94.33
CA GLN A 55 25.76 5.42 93.63
C GLN A 55 25.92 5.52 92.10
N HIS A 56 26.78 6.41 91.62
CA HIS A 56 27.07 6.50 90.18
C HIS A 56 27.77 5.25 89.64
N LYS A 57 28.73 4.69 90.39
CA LYS A 57 29.41 3.43 90.03
C LYS A 57 28.46 2.23 90.03
N GLU A 58 27.52 2.18 90.98
CA GLU A 58 26.48 1.15 91.05
C GLU A 58 25.51 1.24 89.86
N ALA A 59 25.10 2.45 89.47
CA ALA A 59 24.31 2.68 88.26
C ALA A 59 25.07 2.30 86.98
N GLU A 60 26.38 2.59 86.91
CA GLU A 60 27.23 2.20 85.79
C GLU A 60 27.41 0.68 85.69
N GLN A 61 27.61 0.02 86.82
CA GLN A 61 27.70 -1.44 86.89
C GLN A 61 26.37 -2.09 86.49
N SER A 62 25.24 -1.57 86.96
CA SER A 62 23.90 -2.03 86.57
C SER A 62 23.66 -1.91 85.06
N LEU A 63 24.09 -0.80 84.43
CA LEU A 63 24.00 -0.66 82.97
C LEU A 63 24.94 -1.62 82.22
N ARG A 64 26.15 -1.85 82.75
CA ARG A 64 27.11 -2.80 82.17
C ARG A 64 26.60 -4.23 82.25
N THR A 65 26.00 -4.65 83.36
CA THR A 65 25.42 -5.99 83.52
C THR A 65 24.21 -6.20 82.61
N LEU A 66 23.31 -5.21 82.50
CA LEU A 66 22.16 -5.28 81.58
C LEU A 66 22.55 -5.35 80.10
N ARG A 67 23.64 -4.68 79.70
CA ARG A 67 24.18 -4.78 78.34
C ARG A 67 24.80 -6.14 78.04
N GLN A 68 25.35 -6.81 79.05
CA GLN A 68 25.93 -8.15 78.93
C GLN A 68 24.87 -9.26 78.91
N SER A 69 23.71 -9.05 79.53
CA SER A 69 22.65 -10.06 79.66
C SER A 69 21.60 -10.08 78.54
N GLN A 70 21.79 -9.35 77.42
CA GLN A 70 20.77 -9.18 76.36
C GLN A 70 19.40 -8.75 76.92
N GLY A 71 19.38 -7.77 77.83
CA GLY A 71 18.14 -7.23 78.38
C GLY A 71 17.24 -6.57 77.33
N GLU A 72 15.93 -6.58 77.57
CA GLU A 72 14.93 -5.91 76.73
C GLU A 72 15.28 -4.42 76.52
N SER A 73 15.08 -3.89 75.30
CA SER A 73 15.39 -2.49 74.94
C SER A 73 14.79 -1.45 75.91
N GLY A 74 13.66 -1.76 76.55
CA GLY A 74 13.02 -0.89 77.56
C GLY A 74 13.81 -0.78 78.87
N SER A 75 14.35 -1.90 79.36
CA SER A 75 15.11 -1.95 80.63
C SER A 75 16.49 -1.30 80.49
N VAL A 76 17.11 -1.41 79.30
CA VAL A 76 18.34 -0.70 78.97
C VAL A 76 18.11 0.81 78.92
N ALA A 77 16.97 1.27 78.38
CA ALA A 77 16.65 2.70 78.33
C ALA A 77 16.45 3.30 79.74
N GLU A 78 15.85 2.54 80.66
CA GLU A 78 15.64 2.95 82.05
C GLU A 78 16.97 3.06 82.82
N ALA A 79 17.86 2.07 82.68
CA ALA A 79 19.21 2.12 83.26
C ALA A 79 20.06 3.29 82.69
N VAL A 80 19.90 3.60 81.40
CA VAL A 80 20.56 4.78 80.77
C VAL A 80 20.03 6.10 81.37
N LEU A 81 18.74 6.19 81.66
CA LEU A 81 18.15 7.37 82.31
C LEU A 81 18.61 7.51 83.77
N GLU A 82 18.70 6.41 84.50
CA GLU A 82 19.20 6.38 85.89
C GLU A 82 20.68 6.76 85.98
N LEU A 83 21.51 6.27 85.04
CA LEU A 83 22.90 6.70 84.92
C LEU A 83 23.03 8.19 84.60
N HIS A 84 22.18 8.73 83.72
CA HIS A 84 22.16 10.17 83.46
C HIS A 84 21.73 10.99 84.68
N LYS A 85 20.76 10.50 85.47
CA LYS A 85 20.33 11.17 86.70
C LYS A 85 21.46 11.18 87.74
N SER A 86 22.08 10.04 88.01
CA SER A 86 23.22 9.94 88.94
C SER A 86 24.42 10.77 88.48
N HIS A 87 24.72 10.79 87.18
CA HIS A 87 25.79 11.64 86.63
C HIS A 87 25.50 13.14 86.82
N LYS A 88 24.25 13.55 86.62
CA LYS A 88 23.81 14.93 86.85
C LYS A 88 23.88 15.31 88.33
N GLU A 89 23.56 14.39 89.21
CA GLU A 89 23.64 14.57 90.67
C GLU A 89 25.10 14.63 91.16
N LEU A 90 25.99 13.82 90.60
CA LEU A 90 27.43 13.88 90.83
C LEU A 90 28.02 15.23 90.40
N ASN A 91 27.72 15.68 89.17
CA ASN A 91 28.21 16.98 88.71
C ASN A 91 27.66 18.13 89.56
N ARG A 92 26.38 18.08 89.91
CA ARG A 92 25.76 19.10 90.78
C ARG A 92 26.42 19.13 92.16
N THR A 93 26.63 17.98 92.80
CA THR A 93 27.28 17.90 94.12
C THR A 93 28.73 18.39 94.09
N MET A 94 29.47 18.10 93.02
CA MET A 94 30.82 18.64 92.81
C MET A 94 30.83 20.16 92.57
N GLU A 95 29.87 20.69 91.81
CA GLU A 95 29.76 22.13 91.51
C GLU A 95 29.26 22.94 92.72
N THR A 96 28.28 22.42 93.46
CA THR A 96 27.67 23.13 94.61
C THR A 96 28.43 22.92 95.92
N SER A 97 29.44 22.06 95.95
CA SER A 97 30.25 21.87 97.15
C SER A 97 31.01 23.17 97.46
N PRO A 98 30.80 23.77 98.65
CA PRO A 98 31.52 24.97 99.07
C PRO A 98 33.04 24.74 99.21
N LEU A 99 33.47 23.47 99.17
CA LEU A 99 34.85 23.01 99.34
C LEU A 99 35.42 22.41 98.05
N SER A 100 34.78 22.66 96.90
CA SER A 100 35.33 22.32 95.58
C SER A 100 36.66 23.04 95.33
N PRO A 101 37.67 22.37 94.72
CA PRO A 101 38.97 22.98 94.46
C PRO A 101 38.88 24.27 93.64
N ASP A 102 37.93 24.36 92.71
CA ASP A 102 37.72 25.56 91.90
C ASP A 102 37.13 26.73 92.70
N ASN A 103 36.22 26.43 93.63
CA ASN A 103 35.64 27.42 94.54
C ASN A 103 36.70 27.93 95.52
N LEU A 104 37.56 27.05 96.04
CA LEU A 104 38.69 27.42 96.89
C LEU A 104 39.72 28.28 96.17
N ALA A 105 40.13 27.86 94.97
CA ALA A 105 41.07 28.61 94.14
C ALA A 105 40.50 29.98 93.73
N LYS A 106 39.18 30.10 93.57
CA LYS A 106 38.52 31.40 93.36
C LYS A 106 38.57 32.24 94.64
N VAL A 107 38.16 31.71 95.79
CA VAL A 107 38.17 32.43 97.07
C VAL A 107 39.56 32.94 97.41
N GLN A 108 40.60 32.14 97.14
CA GLN A 108 41.99 32.55 97.36
C GLN A 108 42.47 33.63 96.40
N ARG A 109 42.10 33.55 95.11
CA ARG A 109 42.35 34.64 94.14
C ARG A 109 41.65 35.93 94.56
N ASP A 110 40.38 35.86 94.94
CA ASP A 110 39.58 37.02 95.37
C ASP A 110 40.15 37.62 96.66
N ARG A 111 40.52 36.78 97.64
CA ARG A 111 41.19 37.20 98.88
C ARG A 111 42.53 37.86 98.60
N HIS A 112 43.36 37.26 97.75
CA HIS A 112 44.67 37.81 97.40
C HIS A 112 44.54 39.16 96.70
N PHE A 113 43.61 39.27 95.75
CA PHE A 113 43.27 40.52 95.09
C PHE A 113 42.82 41.60 96.09
N LEU A 114 41.89 41.26 96.99
CA LEU A 114 41.43 42.19 98.05
C LEU A 114 42.57 42.62 98.97
N ALA A 115 43.44 41.67 99.37
CA ALA A 115 44.60 41.98 100.20
C ALA A 115 45.56 42.94 99.47
N GLN A 116 45.87 42.69 98.19
CA GLN A 116 46.69 43.60 97.38
C GLN A 116 46.09 45.00 97.27
N VAL A 117 44.79 45.11 96.99
CA VAL A 117 44.09 46.40 96.88
C VAL A 117 44.10 47.13 98.23
N ILE A 118 43.80 46.45 99.33
CA ILE A 118 43.77 47.04 100.68
C ILE A 118 45.18 47.47 101.11
N THR A 119 46.21 46.67 100.86
CA THR A 119 47.60 47.05 101.17
C THR A 119 48.07 48.23 100.32
N ALA A 120 47.71 48.30 99.04
CA ALA A 120 48.02 49.43 98.18
C ALA A 120 47.32 50.72 98.65
N VAL A 121 46.04 50.64 99.02
CA VAL A 121 45.27 51.76 99.56
C VAL A 121 45.80 52.20 100.91
N LEU A 122 46.20 51.27 101.79
CA LEU A 122 46.85 51.58 103.06
C LEU A 122 48.16 52.34 102.88
N ALA A 123 49.00 51.92 101.94
CA ALA A 123 50.24 52.61 101.62
C ALA A 123 49.95 54.01 101.07
N GLU A 124 49.02 54.14 100.11
CA GLU A 124 48.64 55.42 99.52
C GLU A 124 48.03 56.40 100.55
N LEU A 125 47.20 55.90 101.48
CA LEU A 125 46.62 56.69 102.56
C LEU A 125 47.67 57.15 103.57
N LYS A 126 48.65 56.30 103.92
CA LYS A 126 49.74 56.65 104.84
C LYS A 126 50.71 57.67 104.23
N GLU A 127 50.99 57.57 102.93
CA GLU A 127 51.97 58.44 102.26
C GLU A 127 51.36 59.76 101.76
N LYS A 128 50.18 59.71 101.15
CA LYS A 128 49.61 60.81 100.35
C LYS A 128 48.24 61.27 100.87
N GLY A 129 47.58 60.50 101.73
CA GLY A 129 46.22 60.78 102.22
C GLY A 129 45.13 60.63 101.16
N MET A 130 45.40 59.83 100.12
CA MET A 130 44.57 59.63 98.92
C MET A 130 44.26 58.14 98.72
N PHE A 131 43.26 57.81 97.88
CA PHE A 131 42.81 56.44 97.62
C PHE A 131 42.54 56.16 96.12
N GLU A 132 43.29 56.81 95.23
CA GLU A 132 43.15 56.69 93.78
C GLU A 132 43.36 55.25 93.27
N SER A 133 44.23 54.48 93.95
CA SER A 133 44.42 53.05 93.67
C SER A 133 43.14 52.22 93.79
N LEU A 134 42.28 52.53 94.76
CA LEU A 134 40.98 51.87 94.92
C LEU A 134 40.03 52.21 93.77
N LEU A 135 39.99 53.48 93.37
CA LEU A 135 39.12 53.94 92.29
C LEU A 135 39.48 53.26 90.97
N LEU A 136 40.78 53.24 90.64
CA LEU A 136 41.29 52.57 89.43
C LEU A 136 41.01 51.07 89.45
N ALA A 137 41.22 50.39 90.59
CA ALA A 137 40.93 48.96 90.72
C ALA A 137 39.43 48.66 90.53
N VAL A 138 38.55 49.48 91.09
CA VAL A 138 37.09 49.34 90.95
C VAL A 138 36.63 49.61 89.52
N GLU A 139 37.18 50.62 88.85
CA GLU A 139 36.87 50.92 87.45
C GLU A 139 37.32 49.81 86.51
N GLU A 140 38.52 49.27 86.73
CA GLU A 140 39.04 48.15 85.93
C GLU A 140 38.22 46.87 86.13
N GLU A 141 37.80 46.55 87.35
CA GLU A 141 36.89 45.42 87.60
C GLU A 141 35.50 45.63 86.98
N LYS A 142 34.96 46.86 87.03
CA LYS A 142 33.72 47.19 86.32
C LYS A 142 33.87 46.99 84.81
N ARG A 143 35.00 47.40 84.23
CA ARG A 143 35.30 47.23 82.79
C ARG A 143 35.43 45.75 82.42
N LYS A 144 36.15 44.95 83.21
CA LYS A 144 36.26 43.49 83.02
C LYS A 144 34.89 42.81 83.09
N LYS A 145 34.06 43.16 84.09
CA LYS A 145 32.70 42.63 84.22
C LYS A 145 31.82 42.98 83.02
N ALA A 146 31.86 44.23 82.55
CA ALA A 146 31.12 44.65 81.36
C ALA A 146 31.57 43.89 80.10
N HIS A 147 32.88 43.69 79.93
CA HIS A 147 33.44 42.94 78.82
C HIS A 147 33.02 41.45 78.83
N LEU A 148 33.01 40.83 80.02
CA LEU A 148 32.53 39.45 80.17
C LEU A 148 31.05 39.32 79.82
N LEU A 149 30.20 40.26 80.26
CA LEU A 149 28.78 40.27 79.91
C LEU A 149 28.58 40.42 78.40
N ASP A 150 29.34 41.28 77.73
CA ASP A 150 29.30 41.44 76.28
C ASP A 150 29.73 40.16 75.54
N ILE A 151 30.78 39.47 76.01
CA ILE A 151 31.19 38.17 75.44
C ILE A 151 30.05 37.15 75.60
N ILE A 152 29.41 37.08 76.78
CA ILE A 152 28.30 36.15 77.03
C ILE A 152 27.13 36.42 76.09
N ILE A 153 26.72 37.69 75.93
CA ILE A 153 25.64 38.06 75.01
C ILE A 153 25.99 37.68 73.57
N ARG A 154 27.21 37.98 73.11
CA ARG A 154 27.67 37.63 71.76
C ARG A 154 27.74 36.13 71.54
N GLU A 155 28.19 35.35 72.52
CA GLU A 155 28.17 33.89 72.46
C GLU A 155 26.74 33.35 72.36
N GLU A 156 25.83 33.82 73.22
CA GLU A 156 24.44 33.39 73.21
C GLU A 156 23.76 33.68 71.87
N GLU A 157 23.97 34.88 71.33
CA GLU A 157 23.46 35.26 70.00
C GLU A 157 24.07 34.40 68.89
N GLY A 158 25.38 34.17 68.94
CA GLY A 158 26.07 33.29 68.01
C GLY A 158 25.48 31.89 68.04
N ARG A 159 25.28 31.33 69.24
CA ARG A 159 24.68 30.02 69.46
C ARG A 159 23.22 29.95 68.97
N ARG A 160 22.44 31.02 69.16
CA ARG A 160 21.07 31.13 68.60
C ARG A 160 21.10 31.14 67.08
N ARG A 161 22.01 31.91 66.46
CA ARG A 161 22.19 31.96 65.00
C ARG A 161 22.62 30.61 64.43
N THR A 162 23.60 29.95 65.04
CA THR A 162 24.04 28.61 64.60
C THR A 162 22.91 27.59 64.67
N LYS A 163 22.12 27.59 65.75
CA LYS A 163 20.93 26.72 65.85
C LYS A 163 19.89 27.03 64.78
N ALA A 164 19.64 28.30 64.48
CA ALA A 164 18.70 28.71 63.44
C ALA A 164 19.17 28.25 62.04
N LEU A 165 20.44 28.49 61.70
CA LEU A 165 21.04 28.05 60.44
C LEU A 165 21.04 26.52 60.30
N GLN A 166 21.31 25.80 61.40
CA GLN A 166 21.28 24.34 61.40
C GLN A 166 19.88 23.79 61.13
N ARG A 167 18.82 24.44 61.66
CA ARG A 167 17.43 24.10 61.35
C ARG A 167 17.11 24.38 59.88
N GLN A 168 17.45 25.57 59.39
CA GLN A 168 17.24 25.92 57.97
C GLN A 168 17.93 24.93 57.02
N LEU A 169 19.17 24.52 57.33
CA LEU A 169 19.88 23.50 56.57
C LEU A 169 19.17 22.14 56.58
N GLN A 170 18.62 21.74 57.73
CA GLN A 170 17.84 20.50 57.82
C GLN A 170 16.54 20.58 57.03
N ASP A 171 15.85 21.71 57.09
CA ASP A 171 14.59 21.93 56.37
C ASP A 171 14.81 21.93 54.86
N ILE A 172 15.84 22.64 54.37
CA ILE A 172 16.24 22.63 52.95
C ILE A 172 16.61 21.20 52.51
N ARG A 173 17.35 20.45 53.32
CA ARG A 173 17.69 19.06 53.00
C ARG A 173 16.45 18.18 52.87
N LYS A 174 15.48 18.31 53.80
CA LYS A 174 14.21 17.57 53.75
C LYS A 174 13.39 17.95 52.51
N GLU A 175 13.27 19.23 52.23
CA GLU A 175 12.58 19.72 51.04
C GLU A 175 13.21 19.17 49.76
N LYS A 176 14.54 19.22 49.63
CA LYS A 176 15.24 18.67 48.48
C LYS A 176 15.11 17.15 48.36
N THR A 177 15.10 16.41 49.47
CA THR A 177 14.82 14.96 49.41
C THR A 177 13.41 14.65 48.94
N LEU A 178 12.40 15.45 49.34
CA LEU A 178 11.03 15.29 48.87
C LEU A 178 10.88 15.65 47.39
N GLU A 179 11.55 16.71 46.93
CA GLU A 179 11.59 17.08 45.51
C GLU A 179 12.23 15.97 44.67
N LEU A 180 13.35 15.41 45.11
CA LEU A 180 14.00 14.28 44.43
C LEU A 180 13.08 13.06 44.35
N GLN A 181 12.41 12.70 45.44
CA GLN A 181 11.43 11.61 45.45
C GLN A 181 10.29 11.85 44.45
N ARG A 182 9.74 13.07 44.39
CA ARG A 182 8.69 13.43 43.41
C ARG A 182 9.19 13.31 41.97
N LEU A 183 10.42 13.75 41.70
CA LEU A 183 11.02 13.64 40.38
C LEU A 183 11.31 12.18 39.99
N ASP A 184 11.73 11.36 40.95
CA ASP A 184 11.95 9.92 40.74
C ASP A 184 10.62 9.20 40.44
N GLU A 185 9.55 9.51 41.19
CA GLU A 185 8.19 9.00 40.92
C GLU A 185 7.69 9.41 39.54
N MET A 186 7.86 10.67 39.16
CA MET A 186 7.48 11.15 37.83
C MET A 186 8.31 10.48 36.73
N THR A 187 9.60 10.26 36.97
CA THR A 187 10.49 9.55 36.04
C THR A 187 10.06 8.09 35.88
N ALA A 188 9.66 7.42 36.96
CA ALA A 188 9.13 6.06 36.90
C ALA A 188 7.81 6.02 36.11
N HIS A 189 6.87 6.93 36.40
CA HIS A 189 5.60 7.02 35.69
C HIS A 189 5.77 7.24 34.17
N LEU A 190 6.66 8.18 33.79
CA LEU A 190 6.95 8.45 32.38
C LEU A 190 7.63 7.26 31.68
N LYS A 191 8.48 6.50 32.39
CA LYS A 191 9.08 5.26 31.85
C LYS A 191 8.02 4.19 31.60
N ASP A 192 7.07 4.03 32.52
CA ASP A 192 5.98 3.06 32.38
C ASP A 192 5.07 3.44 31.21
N GLN A 193 4.65 4.70 31.09
CA GLN A 193 3.87 5.19 29.95
C GLN A 193 4.60 4.96 28.62
N LEU A 194 5.90 5.24 28.57
CA LEU A 194 6.70 5.02 27.37
C LEU A 194 6.77 3.54 26.99
N GLN A 195 6.90 2.65 27.98
CA GLN A 195 6.91 1.21 27.74
C GLN A 195 5.54 0.70 27.30
N GLU A 196 4.45 1.16 27.91
CA GLU A 196 3.07 0.86 27.51
C GLU A 196 2.82 1.28 26.06
N MET A 197 3.18 2.52 25.71
CA MET A 197 3.05 3.03 24.34
C MET A 197 3.87 2.22 23.35
N LYS A 198 5.10 1.82 23.69
CA LYS A 198 5.92 0.94 22.83
C LYS A 198 5.24 -0.40 22.56
N VAL A 199 4.69 -1.04 23.60
CA VAL A 199 3.99 -2.32 23.46
C VAL A 199 2.73 -2.15 22.62
N LYS A 200 1.91 -1.13 22.91
CA LYS A 200 0.69 -0.81 22.18
C LYS A 200 0.97 -0.55 20.70
N THR A 201 1.91 0.35 20.37
CA THR A 201 2.28 0.64 18.98
C THR A 201 2.85 -0.59 18.25
N SER A 202 3.61 -1.45 18.94
CA SER A 202 4.11 -2.70 18.36
C SER A 202 2.97 -3.68 18.01
N LEU A 203 2.00 -3.84 18.92
CA LEU A 203 0.82 -4.68 18.70
C LEU A 203 -0.07 -4.12 17.59
N GLU A 204 -0.37 -2.82 17.61
CA GLU A 204 -1.13 -2.14 16.56
C GLU A 204 -0.46 -2.29 15.20
N ARG A 205 0.87 -2.12 15.13
CA ARG A 205 1.63 -2.32 13.88
C ARG A 205 1.50 -3.76 13.36
N LYS A 206 1.61 -4.77 14.24
CA LYS A 206 1.43 -6.18 13.84
C LYS A 206 0.02 -6.45 13.35
N TYR A 207 -0.98 -5.93 14.06
CA TYR A 207 -2.38 -6.08 13.68
C TYR A 207 -2.69 -5.43 12.34
N VAL A 208 -2.30 -4.18 12.15
CA VAL A 208 -2.48 -3.45 10.89
C VAL A 208 -1.78 -4.16 9.76
N LYS A 209 -0.51 -4.59 9.95
CA LYS A 209 0.24 -5.33 8.94
C LYS A 209 -0.45 -6.64 8.56
N SER A 210 -0.86 -7.45 9.53
CA SER A 210 -1.55 -8.73 9.25
C SER A 210 -2.89 -8.52 8.56
N SER A 211 -3.63 -7.46 8.94
CA SER A 211 -4.92 -7.12 8.33
C SER A 211 -4.75 -6.65 6.88
N THR A 212 -3.78 -5.78 6.60
CA THR A 212 -3.51 -5.31 5.24
C THR A 212 -2.96 -6.43 4.35
N GLU A 213 -2.07 -7.28 4.86
CA GLU A 213 -1.57 -8.46 4.14
C GLU A 213 -2.71 -9.42 3.78
N LEU A 214 -3.65 -9.66 4.70
CA LEU A 214 -4.82 -10.49 4.44
C LEU A 214 -5.73 -9.89 3.36
N LEU A 215 -6.00 -8.58 3.42
CA LEU A 215 -6.81 -7.89 2.40
C LEU A 215 -6.15 -7.95 1.02
N VAL A 216 -4.84 -7.71 0.94
CA VAL A 216 -4.07 -7.82 -0.30
C VAL A 216 -4.11 -9.25 -0.82
N PHE A 217 -3.90 -10.24 0.04
CA PHE A 217 -3.95 -11.65 -0.35
C PHE A 217 -5.33 -12.07 -0.88
N GLN A 218 -6.41 -11.67 -0.21
CA GLN A 218 -7.78 -11.94 -0.65
C GLN A 218 -8.06 -11.27 -2.01
N GLY A 219 -7.65 -10.00 -2.17
CA GLY A 219 -7.78 -9.28 -3.43
C GLY A 219 -7.02 -9.96 -4.56
N GLN A 220 -5.75 -10.31 -4.34
CA GLN A 220 -4.93 -11.04 -5.31
C GLN A 220 -5.56 -12.38 -5.69
N LYS A 221 -6.05 -13.16 -4.72
CA LYS A 221 -6.68 -14.46 -4.99
C LYS A 221 -7.96 -14.32 -5.82
N LEU A 222 -8.78 -13.31 -5.55
CA LEU A 222 -10.00 -13.07 -6.32
C LEU A 222 -9.68 -12.61 -7.75
N THR A 223 -8.73 -11.68 -7.90
CA THR A 223 -8.29 -11.19 -9.21
C THR A 223 -7.68 -12.30 -10.04
N THR A 224 -6.75 -13.08 -9.48
CA THR A 224 -6.14 -14.21 -10.19
C THR A 224 -7.15 -15.29 -10.60
N HIS A 225 -8.18 -15.54 -9.80
CA HIS A 225 -9.27 -16.44 -10.20
C HIS A 225 -10.08 -15.87 -11.37
N LYS A 226 -10.42 -14.58 -11.33
CA LYS A 226 -11.14 -13.90 -12.42
C LYS A 226 -10.32 -13.88 -13.71
N GLU A 227 -9.02 -13.57 -13.60
CA GLU A 227 -8.07 -13.59 -14.72
C GLU A 227 -8.04 -14.98 -15.37
N LYS A 228 -7.86 -16.04 -14.58
CA LYS A 228 -7.88 -17.42 -15.10
C LYS A 228 -9.20 -17.78 -15.80
N SER A 229 -10.34 -17.40 -15.22
CA SER A 229 -11.65 -17.64 -15.84
C SER A 229 -11.78 -16.93 -17.18
N LEU A 230 -11.31 -15.70 -17.30
CA LEU A 230 -11.32 -14.94 -18.55
C LEU A 230 -10.31 -15.52 -19.56
N GLU A 231 -9.14 -15.96 -19.11
CA GLU A 231 -8.15 -16.63 -19.96
C GLU A 231 -8.72 -17.93 -20.56
N ASP A 232 -9.44 -18.72 -19.75
CA ASP A 232 -10.07 -19.95 -20.22
C ASP A 232 -11.23 -19.67 -21.19
N GLU A 233 -12.01 -18.60 -20.96
CA GLU A 233 -13.04 -18.15 -21.91
C GLU A 233 -12.42 -17.66 -23.24
N ILE A 234 -11.32 -16.91 -23.18
CA ILE A 234 -10.58 -16.47 -24.37
C ILE A 234 -10.08 -17.68 -25.17
N LYS A 235 -9.53 -18.70 -24.51
CA LYS A 235 -9.10 -19.93 -25.19
C LYS A 235 -10.27 -20.64 -25.86
N LEU A 236 -11.38 -20.82 -25.14
CA LEU A 236 -12.59 -21.45 -25.68
C LEU A 236 -13.12 -20.71 -26.91
N LEU A 237 -13.16 -19.38 -26.88
CA LEU A 237 -13.60 -18.56 -28.01
C LEU A 237 -12.63 -18.65 -29.18
N ARG A 238 -11.32 -18.72 -28.94
CA ARG A 238 -10.33 -18.95 -30.00
C ARG A 238 -10.54 -20.30 -30.67
N ASP A 239 -10.72 -21.36 -29.90
CA ASP A 239 -10.95 -22.71 -30.42
C ASP A 239 -12.23 -22.77 -31.27
N LYS A 240 -13.31 -22.10 -30.82
CA LYS A 240 -14.57 -21.97 -31.58
C LYS A 240 -14.37 -21.21 -32.89
N MET A 241 -13.68 -20.06 -32.86
CA MET A 241 -13.38 -19.29 -34.07
C MET A 241 -12.54 -20.11 -35.06
N GLU A 242 -11.56 -20.88 -34.59
CA GLU A 242 -10.77 -21.75 -35.45
C GLU A 242 -11.59 -22.88 -36.05
N ALA A 243 -12.49 -23.48 -35.28
CA ALA A 243 -13.44 -24.48 -35.79
C ALA A 243 -14.37 -23.89 -36.86
N GLU A 244 -14.97 -22.73 -36.62
CA GLU A 244 -15.82 -22.03 -37.59
C GLU A 244 -15.06 -21.67 -38.86
N ARG A 245 -13.81 -21.17 -38.74
CA ARG A 245 -12.95 -20.90 -39.90
C ARG A 245 -12.67 -22.16 -40.72
N ARG A 246 -12.41 -23.30 -40.07
CA ARG A 246 -12.22 -24.58 -40.77
C ARG A 246 -13.47 -25.00 -41.54
N VAL A 247 -14.63 -25.01 -40.88
CA VAL A 247 -15.91 -25.36 -41.51
C VAL A 247 -16.25 -24.41 -42.67
N HIS A 248 -16.02 -23.10 -42.49
CA HIS A 248 -16.22 -22.12 -43.56
C HIS A 248 -15.32 -22.40 -44.76
N MET A 249 -14.03 -22.69 -44.53
CA MET A 249 -13.09 -23.03 -45.60
C MET A 249 -13.54 -24.29 -46.37
N GLU A 250 -13.95 -25.34 -45.65
CA GLU A 250 -14.45 -26.58 -46.27
C GLU A 250 -15.72 -26.33 -47.08
N MET A 251 -16.65 -25.52 -46.56
CA MET A 251 -17.87 -25.12 -47.27
C MET A 251 -17.55 -24.33 -48.53
N GLU A 252 -16.62 -23.37 -48.45
CA GLU A 252 -16.20 -22.57 -49.59
C GLU A 252 -15.56 -23.44 -50.69
N ILE A 253 -14.71 -24.40 -50.30
CA ILE A 253 -14.11 -25.37 -51.23
C ILE A 253 -15.20 -26.21 -51.90
N PHE A 254 -16.16 -26.75 -51.13
CA PHE A 254 -17.27 -27.54 -51.66
C PHE A 254 -18.13 -26.75 -52.65
N LEU A 255 -18.48 -25.50 -52.33
CA LEU A 255 -19.26 -24.64 -53.21
C LEU A 255 -18.50 -24.29 -54.50
N LYS A 256 -17.19 -24.01 -54.41
CA LYS A 256 -16.35 -23.77 -55.60
C LYS A 256 -16.26 -25.01 -56.48
N GLN A 257 -16.11 -26.20 -55.90
CA GLN A 257 -16.11 -27.47 -56.65
C GLN A 257 -17.45 -27.70 -57.36
N ASN A 258 -18.57 -27.48 -56.67
CA ASN A 258 -19.89 -27.59 -57.28
C ASN A 258 -20.08 -26.58 -58.42
N GLN A 259 -19.67 -25.32 -58.21
CA GLN A 259 -19.72 -24.29 -59.24
C GLN A 259 -18.91 -24.69 -60.47
N SER A 260 -17.68 -25.20 -60.29
CA SER A 260 -16.85 -25.71 -61.40
C SER A 260 -17.56 -26.85 -62.14
N SER A 261 -18.10 -27.83 -61.41
CA SER A 261 -18.80 -28.98 -62.03
C SER A 261 -20.06 -28.57 -62.81
N LEU A 262 -20.76 -27.52 -62.35
CA LEU A 262 -21.92 -26.96 -63.04
C LEU A 262 -21.48 -26.15 -64.26
N GLY A 263 -20.36 -25.42 -64.16
CA GLY A 263 -19.72 -24.73 -65.28
C GLY A 263 -19.35 -25.70 -66.40
N GLU A 264 -18.65 -26.79 -66.07
CA GLU A 264 -18.28 -27.85 -67.03
C GLU A 264 -19.50 -28.48 -67.70
N LYS A 265 -20.57 -28.77 -66.93
CA LYS A 265 -21.83 -29.28 -67.50
C LYS A 265 -22.50 -28.26 -68.43
N LEU A 266 -22.47 -26.98 -68.07
CA LEU A 266 -23.05 -25.92 -68.87
C LEU A 266 -22.29 -25.80 -70.20
N GLU A 267 -20.95 -25.77 -70.15
CA GLU A 267 -20.08 -25.75 -71.34
C GLU A 267 -20.37 -26.96 -72.24
N TYR A 268 -20.43 -28.16 -71.68
CA TYR A 268 -20.79 -29.37 -72.42
C TYR A 268 -22.15 -29.25 -73.14
N TRP A 269 -23.18 -28.75 -72.46
CA TRP A 269 -24.50 -28.60 -73.06
C TRP A 269 -24.55 -27.47 -74.10
N MET A 270 -23.78 -26.40 -73.90
CA MET A 270 -23.62 -25.33 -74.88
C MET A 270 -22.95 -25.84 -76.15
N GLU A 271 -21.81 -26.52 -76.04
CA GLU A 271 -21.12 -27.12 -77.19
C GLU A 271 -22.01 -28.11 -77.94
N ARG A 272 -22.75 -28.96 -77.21
CA ARG A 272 -23.70 -29.88 -77.82
C ARG A 272 -24.82 -29.15 -78.55
N TYR A 273 -25.40 -28.13 -77.93
CA TYR A 273 -26.46 -27.34 -78.54
C TYR A 273 -25.97 -26.63 -79.80
N GLU A 274 -24.78 -26.02 -79.77
CA GLU A 274 -24.15 -25.38 -80.93
C GLU A 274 -23.94 -26.39 -82.06
N LYS A 275 -23.40 -27.57 -81.74
CA LYS A 275 -23.22 -28.65 -82.73
C LYS A 275 -24.53 -29.14 -83.33
N ASP A 276 -25.55 -29.41 -82.49
CA ASP A 276 -26.86 -29.84 -82.96
C ASP A 276 -27.52 -28.76 -83.84
N MET A 277 -27.33 -27.47 -83.50
CA MET A 277 -27.79 -26.34 -84.30
C MET A 277 -27.04 -26.23 -85.64
N GLU A 278 -25.73 -26.43 -85.65
CA GLU A 278 -24.92 -26.48 -86.87
C GLU A 278 -25.36 -27.65 -87.77
N ASP A 279 -25.51 -28.85 -87.20
CA ASP A 279 -25.97 -30.04 -87.92
C ASP A 279 -27.37 -29.81 -88.53
N LYS A 280 -28.31 -29.23 -87.77
CA LYS A 280 -29.65 -28.89 -88.28
C LYS A 280 -29.61 -27.80 -89.34
N GLN A 281 -28.73 -26.81 -89.19
CA GLN A 281 -28.53 -25.77 -90.20
C GLN A 281 -27.95 -26.36 -91.50
N GLN A 282 -27.01 -27.31 -91.40
CA GLN A 282 -26.46 -28.04 -92.53
C GLN A 282 -27.52 -28.91 -93.22
N GLU A 283 -28.31 -29.68 -92.47
CA GLU A 283 -29.45 -30.45 -92.99
C GLU A 283 -30.43 -29.52 -93.75
N LEU A 284 -30.81 -28.40 -93.14
CA LEU A 284 -31.71 -27.42 -93.75
C LEU A 284 -31.13 -26.83 -95.05
N ASN A 285 -29.84 -26.51 -95.05
CA ASN A 285 -29.14 -26.04 -96.25
C ASN A 285 -29.10 -27.11 -97.35
N SER A 286 -28.85 -28.38 -96.99
CA SER A 286 -28.86 -29.51 -97.93
C SER A 286 -30.25 -29.73 -98.55
N LEU A 287 -31.31 -29.64 -97.74
CA LEU A 287 -32.70 -29.76 -98.19
C LEU A 287 -33.10 -28.57 -99.08
N LYS A 288 -32.68 -27.35 -98.74
CA LYS A 288 -32.85 -26.17 -99.61
C LYS A 288 -32.16 -26.37 -100.95
N HIS A 289 -30.92 -26.86 -100.96
CA HIS A 289 -30.18 -27.15 -102.18
C HIS A 289 -30.86 -28.24 -103.02
N SER A 290 -31.27 -29.35 -102.41
CA SER A 290 -32.02 -30.44 -103.07
C SER A 290 -33.35 -29.93 -103.64
N LYS A 291 -34.12 -29.15 -102.88
CA LYS A 291 -35.37 -28.52 -103.34
C LYS A 291 -35.11 -27.60 -104.54
N ALA A 292 -34.06 -26.77 -104.50
CA ALA A 292 -33.70 -25.89 -105.61
C ALA A 292 -33.31 -26.68 -106.86
N SER A 293 -32.50 -27.73 -106.71
CA SER A 293 -32.13 -28.65 -107.80
C SER A 293 -33.35 -29.34 -108.41
N ASN A 294 -34.23 -29.92 -107.58
CA ASN A 294 -35.46 -30.57 -108.05
C ASN A 294 -36.40 -29.58 -108.75
N LEU A 295 -36.49 -28.34 -108.24
CA LEU A 295 -37.27 -27.29 -108.90
C LEU A 295 -36.70 -26.95 -110.27
N SER A 296 -35.37 -26.83 -110.40
CA SER A 296 -34.71 -26.63 -111.70
C SER A 296 -34.98 -27.79 -112.66
N GLN A 297 -34.84 -29.03 -112.20
CA GLN A 297 -35.13 -30.22 -113.00
C GLN A 297 -36.60 -30.26 -113.46
N LEU A 298 -37.54 -29.91 -112.59
CA LEU A 298 -38.97 -29.82 -112.92
C LEU A 298 -39.23 -28.71 -113.94
N GLN A 299 -38.61 -27.55 -113.79
CA GLN A 299 -38.70 -26.45 -114.75
C GLN A 299 -38.14 -26.86 -116.12
N ASP A 300 -37.03 -27.59 -116.16
CA ASP A 300 -36.44 -28.11 -117.40
C ASP A 300 -37.32 -29.18 -118.04
N LEU A 301 -37.88 -30.11 -117.26
CA LEU A 301 -38.87 -31.09 -117.73
C LEU A 301 -40.12 -30.40 -118.29
N ALA A 302 -40.69 -29.43 -117.56
CA ALA A 302 -41.84 -28.65 -118.02
C ALA A 302 -41.53 -27.90 -119.32
N ARG A 303 -40.31 -27.36 -119.48
CA ARG A 303 -39.84 -26.76 -120.73
C ARG A 303 -39.82 -27.78 -121.87
N LYS A 304 -39.19 -28.94 -121.65
CA LYS A 304 -39.15 -30.04 -122.62
C LYS A 304 -40.54 -30.56 -123.00
N TYR A 305 -41.47 -30.65 -122.04
CA TYR A 305 -42.85 -31.03 -122.32
C TYR A 305 -43.55 -30.00 -123.22
N ARG A 306 -43.45 -28.71 -122.91
CA ARG A 306 -44.00 -27.64 -123.77
C ARG A 306 -43.42 -27.67 -125.17
N GLU A 307 -42.10 -27.84 -125.30
CA GLU A 307 -41.43 -27.99 -126.60
C GLU A 307 -41.97 -29.21 -127.35
N SER A 308 -42.13 -30.36 -126.69
CA SER A 308 -42.67 -31.57 -127.31
C SER A 308 -44.16 -31.45 -127.69
N GLU A 309 -44.97 -30.78 -126.88
CA GLU A 309 -46.37 -30.49 -127.19
C GLU A 309 -46.48 -29.55 -128.39
N GLN A 310 -45.63 -28.53 -128.47
CA GLN A 310 -45.53 -27.66 -129.65
C GLN A 310 -45.23 -28.49 -130.90
N VAL A 311 -44.22 -29.37 -130.86
CA VAL A 311 -43.89 -30.26 -131.98
C VAL A 311 -45.06 -31.20 -132.35
N VAL A 312 -45.79 -31.73 -131.37
CA VAL A 312 -46.96 -32.58 -131.63
C VAL A 312 -48.11 -31.78 -132.25
N MET A 313 -48.37 -30.57 -131.76
CA MET A 313 -49.38 -29.67 -132.31
C MET A 313 -49.02 -29.24 -133.74
N GLU A 314 -47.77 -28.90 -133.99
CA GLU A 314 -47.23 -28.63 -135.33
C GLU A 314 -47.45 -29.84 -136.25
N SER A 315 -47.07 -31.05 -135.82
CA SER A 315 -47.29 -32.27 -136.61
C SER A 315 -48.79 -32.58 -136.85
N ARG A 316 -49.66 -32.29 -135.89
CA ARG A 316 -51.12 -32.43 -136.05
C ARG A 316 -51.65 -31.44 -137.09
N LEU A 317 -51.23 -30.18 -137.01
CA LEU A 317 -51.61 -29.14 -137.95
C LEU A 317 -51.09 -29.46 -139.37
N GLU A 318 -49.85 -29.93 -139.49
CA GLU A 318 -49.27 -30.41 -140.75
C GLU A 318 -50.08 -31.56 -141.35
N LYS A 319 -50.45 -32.56 -140.55
CA LYS A 319 -51.29 -33.69 -141.00
C LYS A 319 -52.69 -33.25 -141.40
N GLU A 320 -53.28 -32.28 -140.71
CA GLU A 320 -54.59 -31.74 -141.06
C GLU A 320 -54.51 -30.94 -142.37
N ASN A 321 -53.48 -30.11 -142.53
CA ASN A 321 -53.20 -29.40 -143.78
C ASN A 321 -53.00 -30.37 -144.95
N LEU A 322 -52.27 -31.46 -144.72
CA LEU A 322 -52.10 -32.52 -145.72
C LEU A 322 -53.43 -33.19 -146.12
N ARG A 323 -54.31 -33.46 -145.14
CA ARG A 323 -55.66 -34.00 -145.43
C ARG A 323 -56.48 -33.04 -146.26
N LYS A 324 -56.51 -31.75 -145.91
CA LYS A 324 -57.22 -30.73 -146.69
C LYS A 324 -56.71 -30.63 -148.14
N MET A 325 -55.40 -30.79 -148.35
CA MET A 325 -54.81 -30.84 -149.70
C MET A 325 -55.28 -32.08 -150.46
N LEU A 326 -55.27 -33.26 -149.84
CA LEU A 326 -55.75 -34.50 -150.45
C LEU A 326 -57.25 -34.48 -150.77
N GLU A 327 -58.09 -33.91 -149.91
CA GLU A 327 -59.52 -33.73 -150.15
C GLU A 327 -59.78 -32.81 -151.35
N ARG A 328 -59.01 -31.71 -151.49
CA ARG A 328 -59.07 -30.84 -152.68
C ARG A 328 -58.71 -31.62 -153.95
N GLU A 329 -57.62 -32.37 -153.94
CA GLU A 329 -57.24 -33.19 -155.09
C GLU A 329 -58.27 -34.30 -155.40
N GLN A 330 -58.93 -34.86 -154.39
CA GLN A 330 -60.00 -35.84 -154.60
C GLN A 330 -61.22 -35.22 -155.26
N LEU A 331 -61.64 -34.03 -154.82
CA LEU A 331 -62.73 -33.28 -155.46
C LEU A 331 -62.39 -32.94 -156.92
N GLU A 332 -61.15 -32.57 -157.22
CA GLU A 332 -60.66 -32.34 -158.59
C GLU A 332 -60.71 -33.62 -159.45
N ARG A 333 -60.35 -34.79 -158.88
CA ARG A 333 -60.44 -36.09 -159.56
C ARG A 333 -61.90 -36.53 -159.80
N ASP A 334 -62.80 -36.26 -158.86
CA ASP A 334 -64.22 -36.57 -159.01
C ASP A 334 -64.89 -35.68 -160.06
N ALA A 335 -64.53 -34.40 -160.11
CA ALA A 335 -64.94 -33.50 -161.19
C ALA A 335 -64.46 -34.00 -162.56
N SER A 336 -63.19 -34.41 -162.66
CA SER A 336 -62.63 -35.03 -163.88
C SER A 336 -63.39 -36.31 -164.29
N THR A 337 -63.75 -37.16 -163.32
CA THR A 337 -64.48 -38.42 -163.56
C THR A 337 -65.92 -38.18 -164.02
N LYS A 338 -66.61 -37.16 -163.49
CA LYS A 338 -67.95 -36.73 -163.95
C LYS A 338 -67.91 -36.23 -165.40
N ILE A 339 -66.87 -35.49 -165.78
CA ILE A 339 -66.66 -35.03 -167.17
C ILE A 339 -66.42 -36.24 -168.09
N GLN A 340 -65.55 -37.18 -167.70
CA GLN A 340 -65.27 -38.39 -168.50
C GLN A 340 -66.50 -39.29 -168.68
N SER A 341 -67.36 -39.43 -167.67
CA SER A 341 -68.56 -40.27 -167.72
C SER A 341 -69.67 -39.64 -168.56
N TRP A 342 -69.85 -38.32 -168.53
CA TRP A 342 -70.76 -37.58 -169.42
C TRP A 342 -70.38 -37.74 -170.90
N TRP A 343 -69.09 -37.66 -171.24
CA TRP A 343 -68.60 -37.84 -172.61
C TRP A 343 -68.79 -39.28 -173.12
N ARG A 344 -68.46 -40.28 -172.30
CA ARG A 344 -68.64 -41.71 -172.64
C ARG A 344 -70.11 -42.09 -172.85
N GLY A 345 -71.04 -41.53 -172.08
CA GLY A 345 -72.47 -41.76 -172.25
C GLY A 345 -73.06 -41.11 -173.52
N THR A 346 -72.48 -39.99 -173.96
CA THR A 346 -72.90 -39.29 -175.18
C THR A 346 -72.45 -40.02 -176.45
N MET A 347 -71.28 -40.68 -176.43
CA MET A 347 -70.82 -41.53 -177.54
C MET A 347 -71.71 -42.75 -177.80
N VAL A 348 -72.35 -43.32 -176.77
CA VAL A 348 -73.18 -44.54 -176.90
C VAL A 348 -74.56 -44.27 -177.52
N ARG A 349 -75.11 -43.06 -177.36
CA ARG A 349 -76.49 -42.73 -177.78
C ARG A 349 -76.62 -42.24 -179.23
N ARG A 350 -75.51 -41.95 -179.94
CA ARG A 350 -75.51 -41.40 -181.31
C ARG A 350 -74.95 -42.31 -182.41
N GLY A 351 -74.65 -43.59 -182.11
CA GLY A 351 -74.44 -44.62 -183.16
C GLY A 351 -73.18 -44.50 -184.04
N LEU A 352 -72.07 -43.95 -183.52
CA LEU A 352 -70.79 -43.87 -184.23
C LEU A 352 -69.72 -44.72 -183.51
N GLY A 353 -69.38 -45.90 -184.04
CA GLY A 353 -68.19 -46.65 -183.63
C GLY A 353 -68.31 -48.17 -183.65
N GLN A 354 -67.27 -48.85 -184.16
CA GLN A 354 -67.23 -50.28 -184.45
C GLN A 354 -67.31 -51.16 -183.18
N TYR A 355 -68.39 -51.93 -183.07
CA TYR A 355 -68.63 -52.92 -182.02
C TYR A 355 -67.98 -54.27 -182.40
N LYS A 356 -66.82 -54.60 -181.82
CA LYS A 356 -66.28 -55.98 -181.85
C LYS A 356 -66.91 -56.78 -180.70
N LYS A 357 -67.88 -57.65 -181.04
CA LYS A 357 -68.32 -58.77 -180.19
C LYS A 357 -67.45 -60.00 -180.48
N GLY A 358 -66.63 -60.40 -179.51
CA GLY A 358 -65.80 -61.60 -179.59
C GLY A 358 -65.45 -62.14 -178.20
N LYS A 359 -66.18 -63.19 -177.81
CA LYS A 359 -65.96 -64.20 -176.75
C LYS A 359 -65.77 -63.79 -175.28
N LYS A 360 -66.84 -64.10 -174.53
CA LYS A 360 -66.93 -64.30 -173.08
C LYS A 360 -66.16 -65.58 -172.66
N GLY A 361 -65.30 -65.42 -171.66
CA GLY A 361 -64.84 -66.43 -170.72
C GLY A 361 -64.48 -65.65 -169.46
N LYS A 362 -65.46 -65.48 -168.55
CA LYS A 362 -65.35 -64.72 -167.30
C LYS A 362 -64.99 -65.72 -166.20
N GLU A 363 -63.80 -65.58 -165.63
CA GLU A 363 -63.58 -65.63 -164.18
C GLU A 363 -62.17 -65.14 -163.89
N GLY A 364 -62.10 -63.97 -163.25
CA GLY A 364 -60.84 -63.33 -162.93
C GLY A 364 -61.05 -62.08 -162.10
N LYS A 365 -60.45 -62.06 -160.92
CA LYS A 365 -59.40 -61.06 -160.66
C LYS A 365 -58.48 -61.50 -159.51
N LYS A 366 -57.27 -61.89 -159.91
CA LYS A 366 -56.04 -61.96 -159.12
C LYS A 366 -55.26 -60.65 -159.31
N GLY A 367 -54.57 -60.21 -158.26
CA GLY A 367 -53.32 -59.44 -158.29
C GLY A 367 -52.61 -59.69 -156.95
N LYS A 368 -51.56 -60.53 -156.86
CA LYS A 368 -50.12 -60.29 -157.15
C LYS A 368 -49.60 -58.94 -156.65
N GLU A 369 -48.42 -58.79 -156.08
CA GLU A 369 -47.40 -59.62 -155.38
C GLU A 369 -46.24 -58.65 -155.10
N GLY A 370 -45.61 -58.73 -153.92
CA GLY A 370 -44.24 -58.24 -153.65
C GLY A 370 -44.03 -56.71 -153.61
N LYS A 371 -42.96 -56.15 -153.00
CA LYS A 371 -41.73 -56.71 -152.43
C LYS A 371 -40.94 -55.57 -151.73
N LYS A 372 -40.33 -55.89 -150.57
CA LYS A 372 -38.99 -55.50 -150.05
C LYS A 372 -38.42 -54.06 -150.17
N GLY A 373 -37.84 -53.60 -149.06
CA GLY A 373 -36.53 -52.89 -149.00
C GLY A 373 -36.55 -51.59 -148.18
N LYS A 374 -36.04 -51.47 -146.94
CA LYS A 374 -34.66 -51.53 -146.38
C LYS A 374 -33.91 -50.17 -146.44
N LYS A 375 -33.28 -49.83 -145.29
CA LYS A 375 -32.22 -48.83 -144.98
C LYS A 375 -32.67 -47.41 -144.59
N LYS A 376 -31.94 -46.62 -143.79
CA LYS A 376 -30.87 -46.71 -142.75
C LYS A 376 -30.42 -45.24 -142.54
N GLN A 377 -29.93 -44.91 -141.34
CA GLN A 377 -29.21 -43.67 -140.94
C GLN A 377 -30.10 -42.43 -140.74
N LYS A 378 -30.00 -41.70 -139.63
CA LYS A 378 -28.81 -41.33 -138.85
C LYS A 378 -29.03 -41.44 -137.34
#